data_AF-A0A1G4ITH8-F1
#
_entry.id   AF-A0A1G4ITH8-F1
#
_cell.length_a   1.000
_cell.length_b   1.000
_cell.length_c   1.000
_cell.angle_alpha   90.00
_cell.angle_beta   90.00
_cell.angle_gamma   90.00
#
_symmetry.space_group_name_H-M   'P 1'
#
loop_
_entity.id
_entity.type
_entity.pdbx_description
1 polymer ?
#
loop_
_entity_poly.entity_id
_entity_poly.type
_entity_poly.pdbx_seq_one_letter_code
_entity_poly.pdbx_strand_id
1 'polypeptide(L)'
;MVEPKCTSANRTTIEELLKDKTFEPRAREPLSDLVSEKYLACLSEFAKGDHKQCVQCMLANGLLNAELLRTDHRVWKLFVSACQEVDFQLLGTSVMRAVRATFADVEYSAFEEMLAREPLNERIAGLLAQSKCYFKVAELDNATSSMERLSVLTKNSINEVISLVEGGQEARQLRDLVIFYLVTIQVRGLHNRDPKALFAGLYEEMPKLRIVLQQNVELTGSGATLDTCIVQELNNAIEKKKTIQVRTTTQSSRHKSKSVSQKDADKMHTKHPKDPLSHTSTDFETPRKSQTQLISFSRLTHLKGHLVKVQQFVLNKNVAPVIILALFFALKKSQTLVQLAQKTPALSKRLMALLNLLLSI
;
A
#
# COMPACT_ATOMS: atom_id res chain seq x y z
N MET A 1 -72.17 -27.53 -45.96
CA MET A 1 -71.07 -28.50 -46.13
C MET A 1 -69.76 -27.73 -46.24
N VAL A 2 -68.64 -28.40 -46.01
CA VAL A 2 -67.31 -27.80 -45.77
C VAL A 2 -66.60 -27.48 -47.08
N GLU A 3 -65.98 -26.30 -47.16
CA GLU A 3 -64.64 -26.15 -47.76
C GLU A 3 -63.79 -25.23 -46.85
N PRO A 4 -62.60 -25.65 -46.40
CA PRO A 4 -61.71 -24.80 -45.62
C PRO A 4 -60.77 -24.04 -46.56
N LYS A 5 -60.55 -22.74 -46.29
CA LYS A 5 -59.46 -22.00 -46.92
C LYS A 5 -58.12 -22.64 -46.53
N CYS A 6 -57.50 -23.37 -47.46
CA CYS A 6 -56.07 -23.64 -47.38
C CYS A 6 -55.32 -22.30 -47.47
N THR A 7 -54.88 -21.79 -46.32
CA THR A 7 -53.79 -20.81 -46.28
C THR A 7 -52.57 -21.42 -46.93
N SER A 8 -52.22 -20.94 -48.13
CA SER A 8 -50.97 -21.28 -48.80
C SER A 8 -49.81 -21.15 -47.81
N ALA A 9 -49.16 -22.27 -47.49
CA ALA A 9 -47.94 -22.23 -46.71
C ALA A 9 -46.89 -21.52 -47.56
N ASN A 10 -46.54 -20.29 -47.18
CA ASN A 10 -45.44 -19.56 -47.78
C ASN A 10 -44.17 -20.39 -47.54
N ARG A 11 -43.74 -21.13 -48.56
CA ARG A 11 -42.41 -21.72 -48.64
C ARG A 11 -41.41 -20.57 -48.72
N THR A 12 -40.95 -20.12 -47.56
CA THR A 12 -39.74 -19.30 -47.46
C THR A 12 -38.62 -20.07 -48.16
N THR A 13 -38.06 -19.43 -49.18
CA THR A 13 -36.96 -20.03 -49.94
C THR A 13 -35.69 -20.02 -49.10
N ILE A 14 -34.77 -20.97 -49.34
CA ILE A 14 -33.49 -20.99 -48.62
C ILE A 14 -32.71 -19.69 -48.94
N GLU A 15 -32.90 -19.14 -50.14
CA GLU A 15 -32.40 -17.85 -50.59
C GLU A 15 -32.99 -16.64 -49.83
N GLU A 16 -34.16 -16.75 -49.20
CA GLU A 16 -34.71 -15.73 -48.30
C GLU A 16 -34.14 -15.84 -46.88
N LEU A 17 -33.97 -17.07 -46.37
CA LEU A 17 -33.29 -17.30 -45.08
C LEU A 17 -31.81 -16.90 -45.13
N LEU A 18 -31.14 -17.06 -46.27
CA LEU A 18 -29.77 -16.59 -46.51
C LEU A 18 -29.66 -15.08 -46.78
N LYS A 19 -30.79 -14.37 -46.98
CA LYS A 19 -30.86 -12.91 -47.09
C LYS A 19 -31.34 -12.23 -45.80
N ASP A 20 -31.45 -12.99 -44.70
CA ASP A 20 -31.79 -12.43 -43.40
C ASP A 20 -30.63 -11.55 -42.90
N LYS A 21 -30.89 -10.24 -42.85
CA LYS A 21 -29.92 -9.23 -42.41
C LYS A 21 -29.53 -9.34 -40.94
N THR A 22 -30.18 -10.21 -40.17
CA THR A 22 -29.70 -10.60 -38.83
C THR A 22 -28.35 -11.33 -38.86
N PHE A 23 -27.93 -11.87 -40.01
CA PHE A 23 -26.60 -12.45 -40.24
C PHE A 23 -25.62 -11.54 -41.00
N GLU A 24 -25.98 -10.29 -41.34
CA GLU A 24 -24.97 -9.31 -41.73
C GLU A 24 -24.01 -9.15 -40.53
N PRO A 25 -22.69 -9.35 -40.70
CA PRO A 25 -21.75 -9.05 -39.62
C PRO A 25 -21.86 -7.55 -39.37
N ARG A 26 -22.45 -7.17 -38.22
CA ARG A 26 -22.46 -5.77 -37.75
C ARG A 26 -21.11 -5.17 -38.10
N ALA A 27 -21.14 -4.08 -38.87
CA ALA A 27 -19.93 -3.40 -39.33
C ALA A 27 -18.96 -3.36 -38.16
N ARG A 28 -17.82 -4.06 -38.29
CA ARG A 28 -16.87 -4.19 -37.19
C ARG A 28 -16.34 -2.79 -36.91
N GLU A 29 -16.92 -2.13 -35.92
CA GLU A 29 -16.30 -1.00 -35.24
C GLU A 29 -14.85 -1.41 -34.98
N PRO A 30 -13.86 -0.56 -35.32
CA PRO A 30 -12.48 -0.92 -35.14
C PRO A 30 -12.28 -1.41 -33.71
N LEU A 31 -11.71 -2.61 -33.54
CA LEU A 31 -11.52 -3.21 -32.21
C LEU A 31 -10.78 -2.24 -31.25
N SER A 32 -9.93 -1.38 -31.81
CA SER A 32 -9.30 -0.21 -31.19
C SER A 32 -10.29 0.75 -30.51
N ASP A 33 -11.37 1.11 -31.17
CA ASP A 33 -12.27 2.19 -30.75
C ASP A 33 -13.20 1.70 -29.64
N LEU A 34 -13.73 0.47 -29.78
CA LEU A 34 -14.53 -0.18 -28.74
C LEU A 34 -13.70 -0.45 -27.47
N VAL A 35 -12.43 -0.86 -27.61
CA VAL A 35 -11.52 -1.00 -26.46
C VAL A 35 -11.21 0.37 -25.84
N SER A 36 -11.06 1.42 -26.65
CA SER A 36 -10.80 2.78 -26.17
C SER A 36 -11.99 3.36 -25.40
N GLU A 37 -13.23 3.18 -25.87
CA GLU A 37 -14.43 3.62 -25.14
C GLU A 37 -14.57 2.88 -23.79
N LYS A 38 -14.40 1.55 -23.80
CA LYS A 38 -14.40 0.72 -22.59
C LYS A 38 -13.31 1.14 -21.60
N TYR A 39 -12.11 1.46 -22.10
CA TYR A 39 -11.01 1.96 -21.30
C TYR A 39 -11.36 3.32 -20.68
N LEU A 40 -11.93 4.26 -21.44
CA LEU A 40 -12.36 5.57 -20.94
C LEU A 40 -13.45 5.46 -19.85
N ALA A 41 -14.39 4.53 -19.99
CA ALA A 41 -15.38 4.23 -18.95
C ALA A 41 -14.71 3.75 -17.64
N CYS A 42 -13.72 2.85 -17.74
CA CYS A 42 -12.97 2.38 -16.57
C CYS A 42 -12.09 3.46 -15.94
N LEU A 43 -11.45 4.30 -16.78
CA LEU A 43 -10.65 5.45 -16.36
C LEU A 43 -11.51 6.52 -15.66
N SER A 44 -12.78 6.68 -16.07
CA SER A 44 -13.74 7.57 -15.39
C SER A 44 -13.98 7.15 -13.94
N GLU A 45 -14.16 5.85 -13.67
CA GLU A 45 -14.32 5.34 -12.30
C GLU A 45 -13.04 5.50 -11.47
N PHE A 46 -11.88 5.31 -12.10
CA PHE A 46 -10.58 5.60 -11.46
C PHE A 46 -10.44 7.08 -11.10
N ALA A 47 -10.77 8.00 -12.02
CA ALA A 47 -10.71 9.44 -11.80
C ALA A 47 -11.71 9.95 -10.73
N LYS A 48 -12.85 9.27 -10.55
CA LYS A 48 -13.77 9.49 -9.42
C LYS A 48 -13.20 9.02 -8.07
N GLY A 49 -12.09 8.27 -8.09
CA GLY A 49 -11.47 7.66 -6.92
C GLY A 49 -12.22 6.43 -6.41
N ASP A 50 -13.05 5.79 -7.24
CA ASP A 50 -13.64 4.48 -6.92
C ASP A 50 -12.84 3.37 -7.62
N HIS A 51 -11.67 3.09 -7.05
CA HIS A 51 -10.76 2.08 -7.58
C HIS A 51 -11.39 0.68 -7.57
N LYS A 52 -12.31 0.38 -6.65
CA LYS A 52 -13.03 -0.91 -6.60
C LYS A 52 -13.96 -1.04 -7.80
N GLN A 53 -14.79 -0.01 -8.03
CA GLN A 53 -15.69 0.04 -9.18
C GLN A 53 -14.90 0.05 -10.49
N CYS A 54 -13.73 0.71 -10.54
CA CYS A 54 -12.81 0.66 -11.68
C CYS A 54 -12.41 -0.79 -12.02
N VAL A 55 -11.83 -1.56 -11.09
CA VAL A 55 -11.41 -2.95 -11.39
C VAL A 55 -12.62 -3.84 -11.72
N GLN A 56 -13.79 -3.63 -11.09
CA GLN A 56 -15.03 -4.31 -11.46
C GLN A 56 -15.49 -3.97 -12.90
N CYS A 57 -15.39 -2.71 -13.29
CA CYS A 57 -15.70 -2.22 -14.64
C CYS A 57 -14.73 -2.79 -15.68
N MET A 58 -13.43 -2.87 -15.36
CA MET A 58 -12.43 -3.49 -16.23
C MET A 58 -12.71 -4.98 -16.45
N LEU A 59 -13.11 -5.71 -15.41
CA LEU A 59 -13.52 -7.12 -15.55
C LEU A 59 -14.77 -7.25 -16.42
N ALA A 60 -15.81 -6.45 -16.16
CA ALA A 60 -17.08 -6.49 -16.89
C ALA A 60 -16.91 -6.16 -18.38
N ASN A 61 -15.99 -5.26 -18.73
CA ASN A 61 -15.70 -4.87 -20.11
C ASN A 61 -14.77 -5.85 -20.86
N GLY A 62 -14.23 -6.86 -20.18
CA GLY A 62 -13.27 -7.82 -20.73
C GLY A 62 -11.83 -7.32 -20.81
N LEU A 63 -11.49 -6.23 -20.10
CA LEU A 63 -10.16 -5.63 -20.14
C LEU A 63 -9.12 -6.40 -19.29
N LEU A 64 -9.55 -7.26 -18.38
CA LEU A 64 -8.67 -8.10 -17.55
C LEU A 64 -8.32 -9.44 -18.22
N ASN A 65 -8.08 -9.42 -19.54
CA ASN A 65 -7.54 -10.56 -20.28
C ASN A 65 -6.00 -10.52 -20.21
N ALA A 66 -5.36 -11.66 -19.93
CA ALA A 66 -3.90 -11.79 -19.87
C ALA A 66 -3.19 -11.36 -21.16
N GLU A 67 -3.80 -11.57 -22.33
CA GLU A 67 -3.25 -11.10 -23.62
C GLU A 67 -3.31 -9.57 -23.71
N LEU A 68 -4.45 -8.96 -23.37
CA LEU A 68 -4.62 -7.50 -23.41
C LEU A 68 -3.72 -6.79 -22.38
N LEU A 69 -3.58 -7.37 -21.19
CA LEU A 69 -2.68 -6.86 -20.13
C LEU A 69 -1.20 -6.94 -20.50
N ARG A 70 -0.81 -7.77 -21.49
CA ARG A 70 0.56 -7.84 -22.03
C ARG A 70 0.79 -6.98 -23.27
N THR A 71 -0.28 -6.47 -23.89
CA THR A 71 -0.21 -5.76 -25.19
C THR A 71 -0.63 -4.30 -25.12
N ASP A 72 -1.61 -3.92 -24.28
CA ASP A 72 -1.99 -2.53 -24.04
C ASP A 72 -1.48 -2.04 -22.68
N HIS A 73 -0.37 -1.31 -22.73
CA HIS A 73 0.26 -0.70 -21.55
C HIS A 73 -0.70 0.20 -20.75
N ARG A 74 -1.66 0.87 -21.39
CA ARG A 74 -2.60 1.79 -20.71
C ARG A 74 -3.57 1.00 -19.85
N VAL A 75 -4.10 -0.11 -20.38
CA VAL A 75 -4.97 -1.03 -19.65
C VAL A 75 -4.22 -1.65 -18.48
N TRP A 76 -2.97 -2.10 -18.70
CA TRP A 76 -2.12 -2.61 -17.62
C TRP A 76 -1.86 -1.56 -16.52
N LYS A 77 -1.46 -0.34 -16.90
CA LYS A 77 -1.14 0.75 -15.97
C LYS A 77 -2.36 1.14 -15.14
N LEU A 78 -3.55 1.22 -15.75
CA LEU A 78 -4.82 1.45 -15.06
C LEU A 78 -5.14 0.31 -14.08
N PHE A 79 -4.99 -0.95 -14.50
CA PHE A 79 -5.26 -2.13 -13.67
C PHE A 79 -4.34 -2.18 -12.45
N VAL A 80 -3.03 -2.02 -12.63
CA VAL A 80 -2.04 -2.03 -11.55
C VAL A 80 -2.24 -0.85 -10.61
N SER A 81 -2.49 0.35 -11.14
CA SER A 81 -2.76 1.55 -10.31
C SER A 81 -4.01 1.40 -9.46
N ALA A 82 -5.11 0.87 -10.03
CA ALA A 82 -6.32 0.58 -9.28
C ALA A 82 -6.09 -0.53 -8.24
N CYS A 83 -5.40 -1.61 -8.63
CA CYS A 83 -5.07 -2.71 -7.72
C CYS A 83 -4.12 -2.31 -6.59
N GLN A 84 -3.27 -1.29 -6.77
CA GLN A 84 -2.44 -0.74 -5.68
C GLN A 84 -3.33 -0.19 -4.56
N GLU A 85 -4.34 0.61 -4.91
CA GLU A 85 -5.15 1.39 -3.95
C GLU A 85 -6.36 0.64 -3.38
N VAL A 86 -6.89 -0.38 -4.08
CA VAL A 86 -8.04 -1.17 -3.59
C VAL A 86 -7.65 -2.10 -2.45
N ASP A 87 -8.37 -2.07 -1.32
CA ASP A 87 -8.32 -3.19 -0.37
C ASP A 87 -8.95 -4.44 -1.00
N PHE A 88 -8.11 -5.44 -1.25
CA PHE A 88 -8.49 -6.72 -1.85
C PHE A 88 -9.48 -7.52 -1.00
N GLN A 89 -9.59 -7.27 0.31
CA GLN A 89 -10.63 -7.87 1.16
C GLN A 89 -12.04 -7.38 0.78
N LEU A 90 -12.15 -6.22 0.11
CA LEU A 90 -13.43 -5.64 -0.32
C LEU A 90 -13.83 -6.05 -1.76
N LEU A 91 -13.00 -6.83 -2.46
CA LEU A 91 -13.25 -7.26 -3.83
C LEU A 91 -14.14 -8.51 -3.89
N GLY A 92 -15.01 -8.57 -4.91
CA GLY A 92 -15.83 -9.74 -5.18
C GLY A 92 -14.99 -10.93 -5.68
N THR A 93 -15.48 -12.15 -5.46
CA THR A 93 -14.77 -13.41 -5.79
C THR A 93 -14.29 -13.49 -7.24
N SER A 94 -15.10 -13.06 -8.21
CA SER A 94 -14.73 -13.03 -9.64
C SER A 94 -13.57 -12.07 -9.93
N VAL A 95 -13.53 -10.92 -9.26
CA VAL A 95 -12.43 -9.94 -9.39
C VAL A 95 -11.18 -10.48 -8.73
N MET A 96 -11.29 -11.02 -7.51
CA MET A 96 -10.16 -11.65 -6.83
C MET A 96 -9.57 -12.83 -7.62
N ARG A 97 -10.36 -13.54 -8.41
CA ARG A 97 -9.85 -14.56 -9.34
C ARG A 97 -8.98 -13.96 -10.44
N ALA A 98 -9.42 -12.86 -11.07
CA ALA A 98 -8.63 -12.16 -12.08
C ALA A 98 -7.34 -11.55 -11.49
N VAL A 99 -7.44 -10.92 -10.32
CA VAL A 99 -6.28 -10.38 -9.57
C VAL A 99 -5.27 -11.47 -9.24
N ARG A 100 -5.70 -12.63 -8.72
CA ARG A 100 -4.80 -13.77 -8.48
C ARG A 100 -4.21 -14.32 -9.78
N ALA A 101 -4.98 -14.43 -10.85
CA ALA A 101 -4.48 -14.88 -12.15
C ALA A 101 -3.37 -13.98 -12.74
N THR A 102 -3.27 -12.72 -12.32
CA THR A 102 -2.19 -11.80 -12.72
C THR A 102 -1.05 -11.69 -11.68
N PHE A 103 -1.34 -11.84 -10.39
CA PHE A 103 -0.39 -11.53 -9.30
C PHE A 103 -0.10 -12.67 -8.31
N ALA A 104 -0.55 -13.91 -8.53
CA ALA A 104 -0.20 -15.04 -7.66
C ALA A 104 1.22 -15.58 -7.96
N ASP A 105 1.55 -15.71 -9.24
CA ASP A 105 2.89 -16.04 -9.70
C ASP A 105 3.70 -14.77 -9.93
N VAL A 106 4.75 -14.60 -9.11
CA VAL A 106 5.60 -13.41 -9.14
C VAL A 106 6.63 -13.57 -10.26
N GLU A 107 6.26 -13.09 -11.45
CA GLU A 107 7.11 -13.05 -12.64
C GLU A 107 7.04 -11.67 -13.29
N TYR A 108 8.20 -11.06 -13.55
CA TYR A 108 8.28 -9.72 -14.15
C TYR A 108 8.49 -9.72 -15.67
N SER A 109 8.93 -10.83 -16.26
CA SER A 109 9.41 -10.95 -17.66
C SER A 109 8.52 -10.23 -18.69
N ALA A 110 7.21 -10.49 -18.64
CA ALA A 110 6.23 -9.92 -19.56
C ALA A 110 5.96 -8.41 -19.38
N PHE A 111 6.32 -7.84 -18.24
CA PHE A 111 6.04 -6.46 -17.85
C PHE A 111 7.32 -5.60 -17.83
N GLU A 112 8.48 -6.20 -17.60
CA GLU A 112 9.81 -5.58 -17.73
C GLU A 112 10.03 -5.04 -19.14
N GLU A 113 9.71 -5.79 -20.20
CA GLU A 113 9.85 -5.32 -21.59
C GLU A 113 8.98 -4.09 -21.91
N MET A 114 7.82 -3.96 -21.26
CA MET A 114 6.97 -2.77 -21.39
C MET A 114 7.55 -1.60 -20.59
N LEU A 115 7.90 -1.84 -19.33
CA LEU A 115 8.44 -0.81 -18.43
C LEU A 115 9.84 -0.31 -18.85
N ALA A 116 10.62 -1.11 -19.58
CA ALA A 116 11.93 -0.70 -20.12
C ALA A 116 11.84 0.34 -21.24
N ARG A 117 10.65 0.55 -21.84
CA ARG A 117 10.40 1.57 -22.86
C ARG A 117 9.93 2.91 -22.27
N GLU A 118 9.50 2.89 -21.03
CA GLU A 118 9.01 4.08 -20.32
C GLU A 118 10.18 4.90 -19.75
N PRO A 119 10.00 6.22 -19.52
CA PRO A 119 10.92 7.04 -18.75
C PRO A 119 11.27 6.41 -17.39
N LEU A 120 12.50 6.59 -16.91
CA LEU A 120 13.00 5.88 -15.72
C LEU A 120 12.14 6.11 -14.47
N ASN A 121 11.58 7.31 -14.31
CA ASN A 121 10.66 7.65 -13.23
C ASN A 121 9.35 6.83 -13.30
N GLU A 122 8.77 6.67 -14.49
CA GLU A 122 7.59 5.83 -14.72
C GLU A 122 7.93 4.34 -14.58
N ARG A 123 9.11 3.91 -15.02
CA ARG A 123 9.63 2.55 -14.83
C ARG A 123 9.70 2.18 -13.34
N ILE A 124 10.34 3.01 -12.51
CA ILE A 124 10.46 2.75 -11.06
C ILE A 124 9.08 2.80 -10.38
N ALA A 125 8.21 3.73 -10.76
CA ALA A 125 6.84 3.80 -10.24
C ALA A 125 6.02 2.54 -10.59
N GLY A 126 6.10 2.07 -11.84
CA GLY A 126 5.45 0.85 -12.30
C GLY A 126 5.92 -0.40 -11.55
N LEU A 127 7.25 -0.57 -11.41
CA LEU A 127 7.85 -1.65 -10.62
C LEU A 127 7.35 -1.64 -9.17
N LEU A 128 7.30 -0.47 -8.52
CA LEU A 128 6.78 -0.31 -7.16
C LEU A 128 5.28 -0.65 -7.06
N ALA A 129 4.46 -0.17 -8.01
CA ALA A 129 3.02 -0.41 -8.01
C ALA A 129 2.68 -1.89 -8.23
N GLN A 130 3.39 -2.54 -9.15
CA GLN A 130 3.27 -3.98 -9.41
C GLN A 130 3.75 -4.79 -8.21
N SER A 131 4.89 -4.43 -7.60
CA SER A 131 5.40 -5.04 -6.37
C SER A 131 4.38 -5.02 -5.22
N LYS A 132 3.69 -3.89 -5.02
CA LYS A 132 2.62 -3.78 -4.02
C LYS A 132 1.45 -4.72 -4.31
N CYS A 133 1.09 -4.93 -5.58
CA CYS A 133 0.03 -5.86 -5.98
C CYS A 133 0.43 -7.32 -5.68
N TYR A 134 1.64 -7.73 -6.06
CA TYR A 134 2.20 -9.05 -5.71
C TYR A 134 2.23 -9.27 -4.19
N PHE A 135 2.72 -8.28 -3.42
CA PHE A 135 2.75 -8.37 -1.96
C PHE A 135 1.35 -8.61 -1.36
N LYS A 136 0.33 -7.89 -1.84
CA LYS A 136 -1.04 -8.00 -1.33
C LYS A 136 -1.66 -9.36 -1.64
N VAL A 137 -1.39 -9.96 -2.80
CA VAL A 137 -1.83 -11.33 -3.08
C VAL A 137 -1.08 -12.34 -2.21
N ALA A 138 0.25 -12.25 -2.13
CA ALA A 138 1.06 -13.15 -1.33
C ALA A 138 0.72 -13.08 0.18
N GLU A 139 0.37 -11.90 0.71
CA GLU A 139 -0.08 -11.73 2.09
C GLU A 139 -1.46 -12.35 2.34
N LEU A 140 -2.44 -12.15 1.44
CA LEU A 140 -3.78 -12.74 1.59
C LEU A 140 -3.77 -14.26 1.49
N ASP A 141 -2.96 -14.79 0.57
CA ASP A 141 -2.84 -16.23 0.34
C ASP A 141 -1.83 -16.89 1.30
N ASN A 142 -1.20 -16.11 2.19
CA ASN A 142 -0.15 -16.53 3.13
C ASN A 142 1.00 -17.30 2.44
N ALA A 143 1.32 -16.91 1.21
CA ALA A 143 2.23 -17.61 0.31
C ALA A 143 3.69 -17.18 0.54
N THR A 144 4.35 -17.75 1.56
CA THR A 144 5.74 -17.43 1.92
C THR A 144 6.71 -17.54 0.74
N SER A 145 6.59 -18.57 -0.10
CA SER A 145 7.46 -18.75 -1.28
C SER A 145 7.25 -17.69 -2.37
N SER A 146 6.05 -17.10 -2.48
CA SER A 146 5.82 -15.94 -3.35
C SER A 146 6.37 -14.66 -2.72
N MET A 147 6.32 -14.53 -1.39
CA MET A 147 6.95 -13.41 -0.66
C MET A 147 8.48 -13.42 -0.77
N GLU A 148 9.11 -14.60 -0.70
CA GLU A 148 10.55 -14.80 -0.90
C GLU A 148 10.96 -14.50 -2.35
N ARG A 149 10.22 -14.99 -3.35
CA ARG A 149 10.42 -14.65 -4.76
C ARG A 149 10.31 -13.13 -5.00
N LEU A 150 9.28 -12.49 -4.44
CA LEU A 150 9.11 -11.03 -4.50
C LEU A 150 10.28 -10.28 -3.85
N SER A 151 10.78 -10.74 -2.71
CA SER A 151 11.99 -10.18 -2.08
C SER A 151 13.19 -10.18 -3.03
N VAL A 152 13.48 -11.32 -3.66
CA VAL A 152 14.60 -11.44 -4.59
C VAL A 152 14.38 -10.54 -5.82
N LEU A 153 13.19 -10.56 -6.41
CA LEU A 153 12.87 -9.75 -7.60
C LEU A 153 12.94 -8.24 -7.33
N THR A 154 12.36 -7.75 -6.22
CA THR A 154 12.44 -6.33 -5.86
C THR A 154 13.88 -5.92 -5.56
N LYS A 155 14.70 -6.77 -4.91
CA LYS A 155 16.13 -6.50 -4.69
C LYS A 155 16.91 -6.42 -6.01
N ASN A 156 16.65 -7.32 -6.95
CA ASN A 156 17.27 -7.30 -8.28
C ASN A 156 16.86 -6.06 -9.08
N SER A 157 15.58 -5.68 -9.02
CA SER A 157 15.05 -4.47 -9.68
C SER A 157 15.72 -3.20 -9.14
N ILE A 158 15.91 -3.10 -7.82
CA ILE A 158 16.70 -2.02 -7.19
C ILE A 158 18.11 -1.98 -7.79
N ASN A 159 18.80 -3.12 -7.86
CA ASN A 159 20.16 -3.21 -8.40
C ASN A 159 20.28 -2.88 -9.91
N GLU A 160 19.21 -3.04 -10.68
CA GLU A 160 19.19 -2.66 -12.08
C GLU A 160 19.01 -1.14 -12.23
N VAL A 161 17.91 -0.59 -11.72
CA VAL A 161 17.50 0.80 -11.97
C VAL A 161 18.45 1.82 -11.34
N ILE A 162 19.09 1.48 -10.23
CA ILE A 162 20.06 2.31 -9.51
C ILE A 162 21.20 2.85 -10.38
N SER A 163 21.58 2.10 -11.40
CA SER A 163 22.69 2.44 -12.29
C SER A 163 22.33 3.55 -13.28
N LEU A 164 21.03 3.81 -13.44
CA LEU A 164 20.42 4.74 -14.37
C LEU A 164 19.89 6.01 -13.67
N VAL A 165 19.89 6.06 -12.33
CA VAL A 165 19.35 7.20 -11.57
C VAL A 165 20.33 8.37 -11.59
N GLU A 166 19.98 9.39 -12.36
CA GLU A 166 20.72 10.66 -12.45
C GLU A 166 19.97 11.84 -11.79
N GLY A 167 18.62 11.77 -11.73
CA GLY A 167 17.76 12.85 -11.24
C GLY A 167 17.19 12.65 -9.84
N GLY A 168 16.76 13.76 -9.24
CA GLY A 168 16.21 13.81 -7.88
C GLY A 168 14.77 13.32 -7.75
N GLN A 169 14.05 13.08 -8.86
CA GLN A 169 12.71 12.48 -8.85
C GLN A 169 12.82 10.95 -8.80
N GLU A 170 13.65 10.40 -9.68
CA GLU A 170 13.99 8.98 -9.77
C GLU A 170 14.62 8.50 -8.47
N ALA A 171 15.51 9.30 -7.86
CA ALA A 171 16.09 9.00 -6.55
C ALA A 171 15.04 8.87 -5.43
N ARG A 172 13.95 9.65 -5.46
CA ARG A 172 12.85 9.53 -4.48
C ARG A 172 11.98 8.31 -4.72
N GLN A 173 11.72 7.95 -5.98
CA GLN A 173 10.99 6.73 -6.30
C GLN A 173 11.83 5.48 -5.98
N LEU A 174 13.15 5.53 -6.20
CA LEU A 174 14.10 4.50 -5.74
C LEU A 174 14.09 4.37 -4.21
N ARG A 175 14.10 5.50 -3.48
CA ARG A 175 13.90 5.51 -2.02
C ARG A 175 12.59 4.80 -1.65
N ASP A 176 11.48 5.08 -2.32
CA ASP A 176 10.18 4.46 -2.02
C ASP A 176 10.17 2.96 -2.32
N LEU A 177 10.89 2.51 -3.35
CA LEU A 177 11.12 1.09 -3.65
C LEU A 177 11.97 0.39 -2.58
N VAL A 178 13.02 1.06 -2.07
CA VAL A 178 13.86 0.56 -0.96
C VAL A 178 13.07 0.50 0.36
N ILE A 179 12.26 1.52 0.67
CA ILE A 179 11.36 1.51 1.83
C ILE A 179 10.36 0.36 1.71
N PHE A 180 9.78 0.16 0.52
CA PHE A 180 8.87 -0.96 0.28
C PHE A 180 9.55 -2.32 0.50
N TYR A 181 10.76 -2.53 -0.03
CA TYR A 181 11.55 -3.74 0.20
C TYR A 181 11.83 -3.98 1.69
N LEU A 182 12.40 -3.00 2.40
CA LEU A 182 12.80 -3.15 3.80
C LEU A 182 11.59 -3.23 4.76
N VAL A 183 10.63 -2.31 4.65
CA VAL A 183 9.54 -2.19 5.61
C VAL A 183 8.38 -3.14 5.28
N THR A 184 8.05 -3.28 4.00
CA THR A 184 6.86 -4.04 3.58
C THR A 184 7.20 -5.50 3.31
N ILE A 185 8.19 -5.81 2.46
CA ILE A 185 8.58 -7.20 2.23
C ILE A 185 9.33 -7.78 3.44
N GLN A 186 10.46 -7.20 3.84
CA GLN A 186 11.33 -7.82 4.85
C GLN A 186 10.73 -7.79 6.27
N VAL A 187 10.30 -6.62 6.78
CA VAL A 187 9.79 -6.50 8.17
C VAL A 187 8.37 -7.03 8.34
N ARG A 188 7.45 -6.71 7.40
CA ARG A 188 6.04 -7.13 7.47
C ARG A 188 5.83 -8.51 6.86
N GLY A 189 6.22 -8.76 5.61
CA GLY A 189 6.01 -10.04 4.91
C GLY A 189 6.84 -11.20 5.45
N LEU A 190 8.17 -11.05 5.49
CA LEU A 190 9.12 -12.10 5.93
C LEU A 190 9.45 -12.04 7.43
N HIS A 191 8.79 -11.14 8.17
CA HIS A 191 8.91 -10.96 9.63
C HIS A 191 10.34 -10.75 10.17
N ASN A 192 11.28 -10.29 9.33
CA ASN A 192 12.68 -10.12 9.67
C ASN A 192 12.86 -9.29 10.97
N ARG A 193 13.85 -9.68 11.77
CA ARG A 193 14.09 -9.14 13.12
C ARG A 193 15.16 -8.06 13.16
N ASP A 194 16.09 -8.04 12.20
CA ASP A 194 17.09 -6.99 12.09
C ASP A 194 17.09 -6.35 10.69
N PRO A 195 16.16 -5.43 10.43
CA PRO A 195 16.13 -4.72 9.16
C PRO A 195 17.22 -3.63 9.06
N LYS A 196 17.93 -3.30 10.14
CA LYS A 196 19.05 -2.36 10.10
C LYS A 196 20.29 -3.03 9.52
N ALA A 197 20.58 -4.26 9.93
CA ALA A 197 21.62 -5.08 9.31
C ALA A 197 21.32 -5.32 7.82
N LEU A 198 20.06 -5.57 7.44
CA LEU A 198 19.66 -5.66 6.02
C LEU A 198 19.96 -4.37 5.25
N PHE A 199 19.67 -3.20 5.82
CA PHE A 199 19.92 -1.93 5.14
C PHE A 199 21.42 -1.63 5.00
N ALA A 200 22.22 -1.94 6.02
CA ALA A 200 23.68 -1.88 5.93
C ALA A 200 24.22 -2.83 4.84
N GLY A 201 23.73 -4.08 4.80
CA GLY A 201 24.09 -5.06 3.77
C GLY A 201 23.74 -4.60 2.35
N LEU A 202 22.61 -3.92 2.14
CA LEU A 202 22.29 -3.31 0.84
C LEU A 202 23.33 -2.27 0.39
N TYR A 203 23.96 -1.53 1.32
CA TYR A 203 25.01 -0.57 0.98
C TYR A 203 26.37 -1.23 0.70
N GLU A 204 26.64 -2.39 1.30
CA GLU A 204 27.84 -3.19 0.98
C GLU A 204 27.68 -3.90 -0.38
N GLU A 205 26.51 -4.49 -0.64
CA GLU A 205 26.20 -5.15 -1.91
C GLU A 205 26.02 -4.17 -3.08
N MET A 206 25.45 -2.98 -2.83
CA MET A 206 25.11 -1.98 -3.86
C MET A 206 25.67 -0.60 -3.49
N PRO A 207 27.00 -0.35 -3.60
CA PRO A 207 27.60 0.92 -3.19
C PRO A 207 27.03 2.17 -3.87
N LYS A 208 26.53 2.04 -5.11
CA LYS A 208 25.82 3.11 -5.82
C LYS A 208 24.56 3.58 -5.09
N LEU A 209 23.91 2.72 -4.30
CA LEU A 209 22.66 3.04 -3.58
C LEU A 209 22.91 4.12 -2.54
N ARG A 210 23.98 3.92 -1.78
CA ARG A 210 24.44 4.89 -0.80
C ARG A 210 24.75 6.23 -1.45
N ILE A 211 25.44 6.25 -2.59
CA ILE A 211 25.78 7.47 -3.32
C ILE A 211 24.51 8.24 -3.72
N VAL A 212 23.58 7.57 -4.42
CA VAL A 212 22.32 8.18 -4.89
C VAL A 212 21.47 8.72 -3.73
N LEU A 213 21.34 7.96 -2.64
CA LEU A 213 20.50 8.33 -1.49
C LEU A 213 21.14 9.38 -0.57
N GLN A 214 22.47 9.50 -0.54
CA GLN A 214 23.19 10.51 0.26
C GLN A 214 23.39 11.82 -0.49
N GLN A 215 23.51 11.80 -1.82
CA GLN A 215 23.64 13.02 -2.64
C GLN A 215 22.30 13.74 -2.84
N ASN A 216 21.18 13.02 -2.78
CA ASN A 216 19.84 13.61 -2.96
C ASN A 216 19.22 14.03 -1.62
N VAL A 217 18.66 15.25 -1.60
CA VAL A 217 18.00 15.87 -0.45
C VAL A 217 16.48 15.84 -0.64
N GLU A 218 15.74 15.66 0.44
CA GLU A 218 14.28 15.68 0.42
C GLU A 218 13.72 17.12 0.33
N LEU A 219 12.68 17.33 -0.48
CA LEU A 219 12.04 18.65 -0.65
C LEU A 219 11.28 19.16 0.58
N THR A 220 11.24 18.40 1.69
CA THR A 220 10.50 18.73 2.92
C THR A 220 11.09 19.90 3.71
N GLY A 221 12.10 20.60 3.17
CA GLY A 221 12.72 21.79 3.78
C GLY A 221 13.60 21.48 5.00
N SER A 222 13.76 20.20 5.34
CA SER A 222 14.52 19.72 6.50
C SER A 222 16.03 19.63 6.25
N GLY A 223 16.46 19.62 4.98
CA GLY A 223 17.85 19.31 4.59
C GLY A 223 18.22 17.83 4.76
N ALA A 224 17.25 16.97 5.09
CA ALA A 224 17.46 15.53 5.26
C ALA A 224 17.77 14.85 3.91
N THR A 225 18.73 13.93 3.89
CA THR A 225 19.02 13.08 2.72
C THR A 225 18.00 11.94 2.64
N LEU A 226 17.80 11.38 1.44
CA LEU A 226 16.85 10.26 1.26
C LEU A 226 17.23 9.04 2.11
N ASP A 227 18.53 8.83 2.35
CA ASP A 227 19.09 7.86 3.30
C ASP A 227 18.51 8.05 4.73
N THR A 228 18.56 9.27 5.26
CA THR A 228 18.01 9.56 6.60
C THR A 228 16.50 9.33 6.70
N CYS A 229 15.74 9.57 5.62
CA CYS A 229 14.31 9.26 5.56
C CYS A 229 14.04 7.74 5.64
N ILE A 230 14.84 6.92 4.95
CA ILE A 230 14.74 5.45 5.02
C ILE A 230 15.02 4.98 6.45
N VAL A 231 16.09 5.48 7.08
CA VAL A 231 16.42 5.15 8.48
C VAL A 231 15.30 5.55 9.44
N GLN A 232 14.67 6.71 9.23
CA GLN A 232 13.54 7.15 10.05
C GLN A 232 12.32 6.22 9.90
N GLU A 233 11.90 5.89 8.67
CA GLU A 233 10.79 4.95 8.45
C GLU A 233 11.08 3.54 8.98
N LEU A 234 12.33 3.09 8.87
CA LEU A 234 12.76 1.81 9.43
C LEU A 234 12.63 1.78 10.96
N ASN A 235 13.07 2.84 11.64
CA ASN A 235 12.88 2.99 13.09
C ASN A 235 11.39 3.04 13.45
N ASN A 236 10.57 3.80 12.70
CA ASN A 236 9.13 3.88 12.90
C ASN A 236 8.45 2.49 12.79
N ALA A 237 8.88 1.66 11.84
CA ALA A 237 8.37 0.30 11.66
C ALA A 237 8.75 -0.63 12.83
N ILE A 238 9.99 -0.57 13.31
CA ILE A 238 10.47 -1.35 14.45
C ILE A 238 9.69 -1.00 15.74
N GLU A 239 9.51 0.28 16.04
CA GLU A 239 8.80 0.71 17.26
C GLU A 239 7.30 0.36 17.23
N LYS A 240 6.67 0.39 16.05
CA LYS A 240 5.29 -0.14 15.87
C LYS A 240 5.21 -1.63 16.22
N LYS A 241 6.17 -2.45 15.77
CA LYS A 241 6.24 -3.90 16.06
C LYS A 241 6.39 -4.17 17.56
N LYS A 242 7.29 -3.45 18.25
CA LYS A 242 7.47 -3.54 19.71
C LYS A 242 6.20 -3.17 20.49
N THR A 243 5.52 -2.08 20.09
CA THR A 243 4.31 -1.59 20.78
C THR A 243 3.16 -2.61 20.75
N ILE A 244 3.03 -3.36 19.65
CA ILE A 244 2.05 -4.45 19.55
C ILE A 244 2.42 -5.62 20.48
N GLN A 245 3.70 -6.01 20.49
CA GLN A 245 4.18 -7.15 21.28
C GLN A 245 4.04 -6.93 22.80
N VAL A 246 4.24 -5.71 23.29
CA VAL A 246 4.06 -5.38 24.72
C VAL A 246 2.59 -5.52 25.17
N ARG A 247 1.63 -5.26 24.28
CA ARG A 247 0.18 -5.38 24.59
C ARG A 247 -0.29 -6.82 24.67
N THR A 248 0.22 -7.73 23.84
CA THR A 248 -0.18 -9.14 23.87
C THR A 248 0.39 -9.88 25.09
N THR A 249 1.59 -9.53 25.57
CA THR A 249 2.21 -10.19 26.73
C THR A 249 1.55 -9.84 28.07
N THR A 250 0.85 -8.71 28.18
CA THR A 250 0.27 -8.24 29.46
C THR A 250 -1.15 -8.74 29.77
N GLN A 251 -1.81 -9.46 28.86
CA GLN A 251 -3.18 -9.98 29.07
C GLN A 251 -3.28 -11.50 29.33
N SER A 252 -2.18 -12.26 29.19
CA SER A 252 -2.21 -13.74 29.23
C SER A 252 -1.89 -14.38 30.61
N SER A 253 -2.06 -13.66 31.72
CA SER A 253 -1.69 -14.15 33.07
C SER A 253 -2.87 -14.35 34.05
N ARG A 254 -4.12 -14.40 33.56
CA ARG A 254 -5.32 -14.63 34.40
C ARG A 254 -6.35 -15.59 33.79
N HIS A 255 -5.95 -16.84 33.54
CA HIS A 255 -6.89 -17.97 33.62
C HIS A 255 -6.38 -19.04 34.57
N LYS A 256 -6.84 -18.92 35.82
CA LYS A 256 -6.55 -19.87 36.90
C LYS A 256 -7.53 -21.05 36.78
N SER A 257 -7.09 -22.15 36.19
CA SER A 257 -7.86 -23.38 36.08
C SER A 257 -8.22 -23.91 37.47
N LYS A 258 -9.52 -24.07 37.74
CA LYS A 258 -10.01 -24.85 38.88
C LYS A 258 -10.25 -26.28 38.42
N SER A 259 -9.53 -27.22 39.02
CA SER A 259 -9.70 -28.66 38.87
C SER A 259 -11.05 -29.12 39.44
N VAL A 260 -11.71 -30.05 38.75
CA VAL A 260 -12.72 -30.94 39.34
C VAL A 260 -12.09 -32.32 39.43
N SER A 261 -12.03 -32.88 40.63
CA SER A 261 -11.49 -34.22 40.87
C SER A 261 -12.53 -35.30 40.60
N GLN A 262 -12.13 -36.39 39.98
CA GLN A 262 -12.74 -37.71 40.17
C GLN A 262 -11.67 -38.73 40.53
N LYS A 263 -12.01 -39.59 41.50
CA LYS A 263 -11.26 -40.79 41.91
C LYS A 263 -11.50 -41.92 40.86
N ASP A 264 -10.73 -42.99 40.72
CA ASP A 264 -10.29 -43.94 41.76
C ASP A 264 -9.06 -44.79 41.37
N ALA A 265 -8.67 -45.70 42.29
CA ALA A 265 -7.57 -46.69 42.33
C ALA A 265 -7.03 -47.27 40.98
N ASP A 266 -5.78 -47.79 40.89
CA ASP A 266 -5.25 -48.88 41.73
C ASP A 266 -3.71 -49.12 41.58
N LYS A 267 -3.02 -49.56 42.66
CA LYS A 267 -1.78 -50.41 42.75
C LYS A 267 -0.48 -50.07 41.94
N MET A 268 0.77 -50.38 42.36
CA MET A 268 1.38 -50.89 43.63
C MET A 268 2.92 -50.65 43.63
N HIS A 269 3.53 -50.58 44.83
CA HIS A 269 4.98 -50.64 45.19
C HIS A 269 6.02 -49.67 44.57
N THR A 270 6.68 -48.75 45.31
CA THR A 270 7.59 -48.81 46.50
C THR A 270 9.06 -49.16 46.19
N LYS A 271 9.99 -48.17 46.26
CA LYS A 271 11.11 -48.06 47.24
C LYS A 271 12.12 -46.92 46.92
N HIS A 272 12.11 -45.86 47.75
CA HIS A 272 13.28 -45.01 48.06
C HIS A 272 14.24 -45.80 49.00
N PRO A 273 15.55 -45.46 49.16
CA PRO A 273 16.12 -44.19 49.70
C PRO A 273 17.39 -43.69 48.92
N LYS A 274 18.21 -42.66 49.25
CA LYS A 274 18.17 -41.46 50.14
C LYS A 274 19.28 -40.44 49.72
N ASP A 275 19.02 -39.13 49.88
CA ASP A 275 19.70 -38.10 50.71
C ASP A 275 21.22 -38.11 51.04
N PRO A 276 21.86 -36.96 51.40
CA PRO A 276 21.43 -35.53 51.36
C PRO A 276 22.54 -34.47 51.02
N LEU A 277 22.21 -33.18 51.30
CA LEU A 277 23.09 -32.02 51.64
C LEU A 277 23.76 -31.19 50.52
N SER A 278 23.22 -29.99 50.25
CA SER A 278 23.77 -28.74 50.84
C SER A 278 23.00 -27.47 50.45
N HIS A 279 22.46 -26.84 51.49
CA HIS A 279 22.23 -25.41 51.72
C HIS A 279 22.95 -24.39 50.81
N THR A 280 22.25 -23.30 50.47
CA THR A 280 22.47 -21.98 51.13
C THR A 280 21.27 -21.06 50.87
N SER A 281 20.78 -20.42 51.94
CA SER A 281 19.69 -19.45 51.91
C SER A 281 20.24 -18.02 52.06
N THR A 282 19.67 -17.05 51.35
CA THR A 282 19.63 -15.67 51.84
C THR A 282 18.44 -14.91 51.25
N ASP A 283 17.39 -14.73 52.05
CA ASP A 283 16.51 -13.57 51.92
C ASP A 283 17.30 -12.28 52.22
N PHE A 284 16.84 -11.12 51.72
CA PHE A 284 16.44 -10.01 52.60
C PHE A 284 15.75 -8.86 51.81
N GLU A 285 14.50 -8.63 52.20
CA GLU A 285 13.75 -7.37 52.26
C GLU A 285 13.81 -6.30 51.15
N THR A 286 12.61 -6.03 50.59
CA THR A 286 12.21 -4.73 50.06
C THR A 286 12.34 -3.59 51.08
N PRO A 287 12.48 -2.34 50.61
CA PRO A 287 11.49 -1.35 51.04
C PRO A 287 10.83 -0.58 49.89
N ARG A 288 9.51 -0.49 50.00
CA ARG A 288 8.60 0.27 49.14
C ARG A 288 8.74 1.78 49.41
N LYS A 289 9.14 2.57 48.40
CA LYS A 289 8.96 4.03 48.41
C LYS A 289 8.29 4.51 47.11
N SER A 290 7.06 4.97 47.27
CA SER A 290 6.32 5.74 46.27
C SER A 290 6.89 7.15 46.18
N GLN A 291 7.32 7.59 44.99
CA GLN A 291 7.64 8.99 44.77
C GLN A 291 7.12 9.46 43.40
N THR A 292 6.00 10.18 43.46
CA THR A 292 5.40 10.89 42.33
C THR A 292 6.29 12.08 41.98
N GLN A 293 7.03 12.03 40.87
CA GLN A 293 7.75 13.19 40.35
C GLN A 293 7.47 13.45 38.87
N LEU A 294 6.60 14.44 38.67
CA LEU A 294 6.57 15.44 37.60
C LEU A 294 7.27 15.09 36.27
N ILE A 295 6.44 14.87 35.26
CA ILE A 295 6.80 14.90 33.83
C ILE A 295 7.41 16.27 33.50
N SER A 296 8.71 16.31 33.20
CA SER A 296 9.41 17.54 32.82
C SER A 296 9.16 17.90 31.35
N PHE A 297 8.27 18.87 31.11
CA PHE A 297 8.03 19.43 29.78
C PHE A 297 9.19 20.36 29.32
N SER A 298 10.35 19.81 28.96
CA SER A 298 11.50 20.61 28.48
C SER A 298 11.42 21.06 27.01
N ARG A 299 10.35 20.73 26.28
CA ARG A 299 10.21 21.00 24.83
C ARG A 299 9.48 22.29 24.45
N LEU A 300 9.14 23.15 25.43
CA LEU A 300 8.38 24.39 25.21
C LEU A 300 9.22 25.68 25.21
N THR A 301 10.53 25.59 25.44
CA THR A 301 11.46 26.75 25.42
C THR A 301 11.89 27.16 24.02
N HIS A 302 11.95 26.24 23.04
CA HIS A 302 12.33 26.56 21.66
C HIS A 302 11.27 27.36 20.88
N LEU A 303 9.99 27.26 21.23
CA LEU A 303 8.91 28.01 20.58
C LEU A 303 8.91 29.51 20.94
N LYS A 304 9.42 29.89 22.13
CA LYS A 304 9.53 31.31 22.52
C LYS A 304 10.49 32.10 21.61
N GLY A 305 11.56 31.47 21.11
CA GLY A 305 12.54 32.13 20.23
C GLY A 305 11.97 32.56 18.87
N HIS A 306 11.02 31.80 18.31
CA HIS A 306 10.39 32.14 17.04
C HIS A 306 9.26 33.17 17.19
N LEU A 307 8.49 33.10 18.27
CA LEU A 307 7.40 34.05 18.54
C LEU A 307 7.91 35.50 18.74
N VAL A 308 9.05 35.70 19.40
CA VAL A 308 9.64 37.03 19.60
C VAL A 308 10.07 37.69 18.28
N LYS A 309 10.58 36.91 17.30
CA LYS A 309 10.93 37.43 15.97
C LYS A 309 9.70 37.82 15.14
N VAL A 310 8.61 37.06 15.26
CA VAL A 310 7.34 37.40 14.60
C VAL A 310 6.71 38.66 15.22
N GLN A 311 6.81 38.83 16.54
CA GLN A 311 6.26 39.99 17.25
C GLN A 311 6.89 41.33 16.79
N GLN A 312 8.17 41.34 16.39
CA GLN A 312 8.82 42.54 15.85
C GLN A 312 8.32 42.92 14.44
N PHE A 313 7.91 41.96 13.61
CA PHE A 313 7.34 42.23 12.28
C PHE A 313 5.89 42.75 12.32
N VAL A 314 5.12 42.39 13.36
CA VAL A 314 3.68 42.75 13.48
C VAL A 314 3.45 44.19 13.94
N LEU A 315 4.48 44.86 14.48
CA LEU A 315 4.37 46.22 15.06
C LEU A 315 4.51 47.38 14.06
N ASN A 316 4.64 47.10 12.75
CA ASN A 316 4.64 48.15 11.74
C ASN A 316 3.19 48.62 11.45
N LYS A 317 2.86 49.85 11.89
CA LYS A 317 1.49 50.39 11.97
C LYS A 317 0.70 50.35 10.65
N ASN A 318 1.39 50.37 9.51
CA ASN A 318 0.74 50.40 8.19
C ASN A 318 0.43 48.99 7.63
N VAL A 319 0.96 47.92 8.22
CA VAL A 319 0.83 46.54 7.70
C VAL A 319 -0.04 45.66 8.62
N ALA A 320 -0.09 45.97 9.91
CA ALA A 320 -0.93 45.29 10.89
C ALA A 320 -2.41 45.11 10.46
N PRO A 321 -3.16 46.13 9.97
CA PRO A 321 -4.56 45.93 9.58
C PRO A 321 -4.71 45.00 8.37
N VAL A 322 -3.77 45.01 7.42
CA VAL A 322 -3.79 44.12 6.24
C VAL A 322 -3.52 42.68 6.65
N ILE A 323 -2.53 42.44 7.53
CA ILE A 323 -2.25 41.10 8.06
C ILE A 323 -3.41 40.58 8.91
N ILE A 324 -4.04 41.43 9.73
CA ILE A 324 -5.22 41.04 10.52
C ILE A 324 -6.41 40.72 9.61
N LEU A 325 -6.67 41.51 8.55
CA LEU A 325 -7.70 41.21 7.56
C LEU A 325 -7.41 39.92 6.78
N ALA A 326 -6.15 39.68 6.39
CA ALA A 326 -5.73 38.45 5.72
C ALA A 326 -5.90 37.23 6.64
N LEU A 327 -5.54 37.34 7.93
CA LEU A 327 -5.80 36.32 8.95
C LEU A 327 -7.30 36.10 9.17
N PHE A 328 -8.12 37.16 9.22
CA PHE A 328 -9.58 37.03 9.36
C PHE A 328 -10.21 36.38 8.12
N PHE A 329 -9.76 36.72 6.92
CA PHE A 329 -10.18 36.06 5.69
C PHE A 329 -9.74 34.60 5.63
N ALA A 330 -8.50 34.30 6.02
CA ALA A 330 -7.98 32.93 6.09
C ALA A 330 -8.71 32.10 7.15
N LEU A 331 -9.05 32.67 8.30
CA LEU A 331 -9.84 32.03 9.36
C LEU A 331 -11.30 31.84 8.94
N LYS A 332 -11.92 32.79 8.24
CA LYS A 332 -13.30 32.67 7.73
C LYS A 332 -13.40 31.68 6.56
N LYS A 333 -12.39 31.66 5.67
CA LYS A 333 -12.25 30.64 4.61
C LYS A 333 -11.92 29.26 5.18
N SER A 334 -11.08 29.15 6.20
CA SER A 334 -10.76 27.85 6.81
C SER A 334 -11.93 27.34 7.65
N GLN A 335 -12.69 28.18 8.37
CA GLN A 335 -13.93 27.75 9.04
C GLN A 335 -14.99 27.26 8.04
N THR A 336 -15.18 27.94 6.91
CA THR A 336 -16.10 27.46 5.87
C THR A 336 -15.61 26.18 5.19
N LEU A 337 -14.30 26.03 4.95
CA LEU A 337 -13.70 24.78 4.46
C LEU A 337 -13.76 23.64 5.49
N VAL A 338 -13.62 23.93 6.79
CA VAL A 338 -13.75 22.95 7.87
C VAL A 338 -15.21 22.49 8.01
N GLN A 339 -16.18 23.39 7.88
CA GLN A 339 -17.60 23.01 7.85
C GLN A 339 -17.96 22.18 6.60
N LEU A 340 -17.30 22.43 5.46
CA LEU A 340 -17.47 21.61 4.24
C LEU A 340 -16.78 20.24 4.37
N ALA A 341 -15.56 20.20 4.92
CA ALA A 341 -14.77 18.99 5.13
C ALA A 341 -15.36 18.09 6.22
N GLN A 342 -15.96 18.66 7.27
CA GLN A 342 -16.73 17.92 8.27
C GLN A 342 -17.95 17.20 7.66
N LYS A 343 -18.54 17.74 6.58
CA LYS A 343 -19.63 17.06 5.86
C LYS A 343 -19.15 16.02 4.83
N THR A 344 -17.90 16.08 4.36
CA THR A 344 -17.37 15.13 3.35
C THR A 344 -15.85 14.90 3.48
N PRO A 345 -15.38 14.04 4.41
CA PRO A 345 -13.95 13.73 4.56
C PRO A 345 -13.31 13.01 3.36
N ALA A 346 -14.11 12.55 2.40
CA ALA A 346 -13.63 11.99 1.13
C ALA A 346 -13.12 13.08 0.16
N LEU A 347 -13.69 14.29 0.17
CA LEU A 347 -13.33 15.34 -0.79
C LEU A 347 -11.97 15.98 -0.49
N SER A 348 -11.57 16.13 0.79
CA SER A 348 -10.24 16.63 1.14
C SER A 348 -9.12 15.67 0.73
N LYS A 349 -9.34 14.35 0.88
CA LYS A 349 -8.43 13.31 0.37
C LYS A 349 -8.33 13.35 -1.16
N ARG A 350 -9.45 13.50 -1.86
CA ARG A 350 -9.49 13.62 -3.33
C ARG A 350 -8.80 14.89 -3.83
N LEU A 351 -8.96 16.02 -3.14
CA LEU A 351 -8.28 17.27 -3.50
C LEU A 351 -6.76 17.14 -3.34
N MET A 352 -6.27 16.50 -2.26
CA MET A 352 -4.84 16.22 -2.09
C MET A 352 -4.30 15.23 -3.12
N ALA A 353 -5.07 14.22 -3.53
CA ALA A 353 -4.69 13.30 -4.60
C ALA A 353 -4.56 14.03 -5.95
N LEU A 354 -5.50 14.92 -6.29
CA LEU A 354 -5.43 15.76 -7.50
C LEU A 354 -4.30 16.79 -7.44
N LEU A 355 -4.02 17.37 -6.27
CA LEU A 355 -2.87 18.27 -6.08
C LEU A 355 -1.54 17.54 -6.25
N ASN A 356 -1.40 16.32 -5.72
CA ASN A 356 -0.23 15.49 -5.94
C ASN A 356 -0.08 15.04 -7.39
N LEU A 357 -1.19 14.82 -8.12
CA LEU A 357 -1.17 14.52 -9.55
C LEU A 357 -0.74 15.73 -10.38
N LEU A 358 -1.24 16.93 -10.06
CA LEU A 358 -0.88 18.19 -10.72
C LEU A 358 0.53 18.68 -10.39
N LEU A 359 1.08 18.31 -9.23
CA LEU A 359 2.49 18.52 -8.84
C LEU A 359 3.42 17.42 -9.35
N SER A 360 2.89 16.45 -10.11
CA SER A 360 3.62 15.37 -10.79
C SER A 360 3.64 15.56 -12.32
N ILE A 361 3.22 16.74 -12.80
CA ILE A 361 3.35 17.25 -14.17
C ILE A 361 4.35 18.41 -14.11
#